data_AF-F3LJB4-F1
#
_entry.id   AF-F3LJB4-F1
#
_cell.length_a   1.000
_cell.length_b   1.000
_cell.length_c   1.000
_cell.angle_alpha   90.00
_cell.angle_beta   90.00
_cell.angle_gamma   90.00
#
_symmetry.space_group_name_H-M   'P 1'
#
loop_
_entity.id
_entity.type
_entity.pdbx_description
1 polymer ?
#
loop_
_entity_poly.entity_id
_entity_poly.type
_entity_poly.pdbx_seq_one_letter_code
_entity_poly.pdbx_strand_id
1 'polypeptide(L)'
;MLAFTENRQYDKADELLNGLLRAYPDNVILQISKSRILAGKNQLDDAVGIIQQQMALYPNYYPLAFQLSQIYREHGNHGKAITVLNKLSEKRPEDPVIWYELAEIAGLSSQLSTLNKARAEYFILHANFDNAEQQLNALIEREKAGSPLQEYGKERLQELDTIRKRSKL
;
A
#
# COMPACT_ATOMS: atom_id res chain seq x y z
N MET A 1 26.43 -6.39 13.00
CA MET A 1 27.20 -5.56 12.07
C MET A 1 26.30 -4.81 11.07
N LEU A 2 25.26 -5.43 10.49
CA LEU A 2 24.34 -4.75 9.54
C LEU A 2 23.57 -3.55 10.14
N ALA A 3 22.95 -3.71 11.32
CA ALA A 3 22.19 -2.62 11.97
C ALA A 3 23.03 -1.36 12.29
N PHE A 4 24.30 -1.52 12.67
CA PHE A 4 25.20 -0.37 12.91
C PHE A 4 25.55 0.37 11.61
N THR A 5 25.69 -0.36 10.50
CA THR A 5 25.95 0.22 9.19
C THR A 5 24.74 0.98 8.67
N GLU A 6 23.54 0.44 8.83
CA GLU A 6 22.28 1.11 8.45
C GLU A 6 22.07 2.38 9.27
N ASN A 7 22.24 2.32 10.60
CA ASN A 7 22.12 3.50 11.45
C ASN A 7 23.09 4.61 11.04
N ARG A 8 24.34 4.27 10.73
CA ARG A 8 25.35 5.23 10.25
C ARG A 8 24.99 5.83 8.88
N GLN A 9 24.30 5.09 8.02
CA GLN A 9 23.81 5.61 6.74
C GLN A 9 22.63 6.57 6.97
N TYR A 10 21.72 6.25 7.89
CA TYR A 10 20.62 7.14 8.25
C TYR A 10 21.11 8.44 8.88
N ASP A 11 22.13 8.42 9.73
CA ASP A 11 22.68 9.64 10.33
C ASP A 11 23.28 10.59 9.28
N LYS A 12 24.02 10.05 8.31
CA LYS A 12 24.54 10.84 7.17
C LYS A 12 23.42 11.39 6.28
N ALA A 13 22.41 10.56 6.02
CA ALA A 13 21.26 10.99 5.23
C ALA A 13 20.48 12.10 5.95
N ASP A 14 20.34 12.01 7.27
CA ASP A 14 19.66 13.03 8.09
C ASP A 14 20.42 14.35 8.06
N GLU A 15 21.75 14.34 8.18
CA GLU A 15 22.57 15.55 8.10
C GLU A 15 22.39 16.28 6.76
N LEU A 16 22.50 15.54 5.64
CA LEU A 16 22.30 16.09 4.30
C LEU A 16 20.87 16.64 4.13
N LEU A 17 19.88 15.87 4.57
CA LEU A 17 18.49 16.25 4.43
C LEU A 17 18.13 17.48 5.27
N ASN A 18 18.68 17.60 6.47
CA ASN A 18 18.48 18.76 7.33
C ASN A 18 19.05 20.05 6.69
N GLY A 19 20.15 19.96 5.95
CA GLY A 19 20.66 21.07 5.14
C GLY A 19 19.65 21.52 4.08
N LEU A 20 19.05 20.56 3.36
CA LEU A 20 18.04 20.85 2.34
C LEU A 20 16.73 21.40 2.93
N LEU A 21 16.29 20.86 4.07
CA LEU A 21 15.08 21.31 4.76
C LEU A 21 15.21 22.72 5.35
N ARG A 22 16.42 23.19 5.67
CA ARG A 22 16.63 24.60 6.04
C ARG A 22 16.35 25.54 4.87
N ALA A 23 16.71 25.14 3.66
CA ALA A 23 16.46 25.91 2.45
C ALA A 23 15.01 25.77 1.95
N TYR A 24 14.40 24.60 2.14
CA TYR A 24 13.07 24.26 1.63
C TYR A 24 12.22 23.54 2.70
N PRO A 25 11.80 24.24 3.77
CA PRO A 25 11.16 23.61 4.93
C PRO A 25 9.81 22.95 4.61
N ASP A 26 9.06 23.49 3.66
CA ASP A 26 7.72 23.01 3.29
C ASP A 26 7.73 22.05 2.09
N ASN A 27 8.91 21.59 1.65
CA ASN A 27 8.98 20.66 0.54
C ASN A 27 8.52 19.26 0.99
N VAL A 28 7.31 18.89 0.56
CA VAL A 28 6.67 17.62 0.91
C VAL A 28 7.53 16.38 0.58
N ILE A 29 8.32 16.42 -0.49
CA ILE A 29 9.21 15.31 -0.86
C ILE A 29 10.33 15.16 0.18
N LEU A 30 10.93 16.27 0.63
CA LEU A 30 11.94 16.25 1.68
C LEU A 30 11.36 15.79 3.02
N GLN A 31 10.10 16.15 3.33
CA GLN A 31 9.41 15.67 4.52
C GLN A 31 9.13 14.17 4.48
N ILE A 32 8.74 13.63 3.31
CA ILE A 32 8.63 12.17 3.08
C ILE A 32 10.00 11.51 3.31
N SER A 33 11.07 12.05 2.73
CA SER A 33 12.43 11.53 2.96
C SER A 33 12.80 11.52 4.44
N LYS A 34 12.44 12.58 5.19
CA LYS A 34 12.71 12.68 6.63
C LYS A 34 11.98 11.60 7.41
N SER A 35 10.69 11.39 7.12
CA SER A 35 9.93 10.32 7.75
C SER A 35 10.53 8.93 7.52
N ARG A 36 11.07 8.68 6.31
CA ARG A 36 11.72 7.39 5.99
C ARG A 36 13.00 7.18 6.78
N ILE A 37 13.81 8.23 6.93
CA ILE A 37 15.03 8.19 7.74
C ILE A 37 14.69 7.93 9.22
N LEU A 38 13.70 8.64 9.76
CA LEU A 38 13.23 8.42 11.13
C LEU A 38 12.70 7.00 11.35
N ALA A 39 11.90 6.49 10.41
CA ALA A 39 11.41 5.12 10.42
C ALA A 39 12.59 4.13 10.41
N GLY A 40 13.59 4.32 9.54
CA GLY A 40 14.81 3.50 9.51
C GLY A 40 15.62 3.52 10.81
N LYS A 41 15.51 4.59 11.60
CA LYS A 41 16.11 4.74 12.94
C LYS A 41 15.21 4.19 14.07
N ASN A 42 14.15 3.44 13.73
CA ASN A 42 13.12 2.96 14.67
C ASN A 42 12.36 4.08 15.42
N GLN A 43 12.37 5.31 14.90
CA GLN A 43 11.60 6.43 15.44
C GLN A 43 10.23 6.51 14.77
N LEU A 44 9.41 5.47 15.00
CA LEU A 44 8.13 5.29 14.32
C LEU A 44 7.16 6.45 14.55
N ASP A 45 7.00 6.89 15.79
CA ASP A 45 6.03 7.92 16.14
C ASP A 45 6.37 9.26 15.49
N ASP A 46 7.65 9.63 15.46
CA ASP A 46 8.14 10.84 14.78
C ASP A 46 7.90 10.75 13.27
N ALA A 47 8.22 9.60 12.66
CA ALA A 47 8.03 9.37 11.23
C ALA A 47 6.55 9.49 10.82
N VAL A 48 5.66 8.86 11.58
CA VAL A 48 4.21 8.92 11.35
C VAL A 48 3.68 10.34 11.58
N GLY A 49 4.15 11.02 12.62
CA GLY A 49 3.77 12.40 12.94
C GLY A 49 4.06 13.36 11.78
N ILE A 50 5.26 13.27 11.18
CA ILE A 50 5.60 14.08 10.00
C ILE A 50 4.63 13.81 8.84
N ILE A 51 4.39 12.54 8.51
CA ILE A 51 3.49 12.20 7.39
C ILE A 51 2.06 12.69 7.65
N GLN A 52 1.53 12.53 8.87
CA GLN A 52 0.19 12.98 9.21
C GLN A 52 0.04 14.51 9.11
N GLN A 53 1.05 15.27 9.55
CA GLN A 53 1.08 16.72 9.37
C GLN A 53 1.05 17.09 7.88
N GLN A 54 1.87 16.43 7.06
CA GLN A 54 1.88 16.66 5.62
C GLN A 54 0.56 16.26 4.95
N MET A 55 -0.11 15.19 5.41
CA MET A 55 -1.42 14.80 4.89
C MET A 55 -2.51 15.81 5.21
N ALA A 56 -2.40 16.55 6.32
CA ALA A 56 -3.33 17.65 6.63
C ALA A 56 -3.16 18.83 5.65
N LEU A 57 -1.92 19.11 5.23
CA LEU A 57 -1.60 20.16 4.25
C LEU A 57 -1.90 19.74 2.80
N TYR A 58 -1.72 18.45 2.49
CA TYR A 58 -1.85 17.89 1.15
C TYR A 58 -2.77 16.65 1.13
N PRO A 59 -4.08 16.80 1.41
CA PRO A 59 -5.01 15.69 1.66
C PRO A 59 -5.22 14.73 0.47
N ASN A 60 -4.89 15.16 -0.74
CA ASN A 60 -5.03 14.36 -1.96
C ASN A 60 -3.68 13.89 -2.54
N TYR A 61 -2.57 14.16 -1.85
CA TYR A 61 -1.25 13.75 -2.31
C TYR A 61 -0.96 12.31 -1.89
N TYR A 62 -1.36 11.36 -2.73
CA TYR A 62 -1.29 9.92 -2.46
C TYR A 62 0.09 9.40 -2.01
N PRO A 63 1.25 9.96 -2.43
CA PRO A 63 2.55 9.46 -1.97
C PRO A 63 2.74 9.53 -0.45
N LEU A 64 2.03 10.44 0.24
CA LEU A 64 2.04 10.50 1.70
C LEU A 64 1.35 9.29 2.33
N ALA A 65 0.16 8.94 1.85
CA ALA A 65 -0.55 7.75 2.32
C ALA A 65 0.23 6.48 1.97
N PHE A 66 0.86 6.42 0.79
CA PHE A 66 1.70 5.29 0.41
C PHE A 66 2.94 5.18 1.30
N GLN A 67 3.62 6.29 1.59
CA GLN A 67 4.74 6.28 2.53
C GLN A 67 4.30 5.86 3.94
N LEU A 68 3.11 6.28 4.39
CA LEU A 68 2.54 5.86 5.68
C LEU A 68 2.32 4.34 5.74
N SER A 69 1.82 3.71 4.67
CA SER A 69 1.66 2.26 4.63
C SER A 69 3.01 1.54 4.65
N GLN A 70 4.04 2.06 3.99
CA GLN A 70 5.39 1.49 4.02
C GLN A 70 6.00 1.57 5.44
N ILE A 71 5.89 2.73 6.10
CA ILE A 71 6.36 2.90 7.49
C ILE A 71 5.69 1.87 8.42
N TYR A 72 4.36 1.72 8.32
CA TYR A 72 3.65 0.73 9.12
C TYR A 72 4.07 -0.71 8.80
N ARG A 73 4.27 -1.05 7.52
CA ARG A 73 4.75 -2.37 7.09
C ARG A 73 6.12 -2.69 7.67
N GLU A 74 7.08 -1.78 7.54
CA GLU A 74 8.47 -1.95 8.01
C GLU A 74 8.54 -2.18 9.53
N HIS A 75 7.57 -1.62 10.27
CA HIS A 75 7.47 -1.76 11.73
C HIS A 75 6.50 -2.86 12.18
N GLY A 76 6.12 -3.79 11.29
CA GLY A 76 5.25 -4.93 11.61
C GLY A 76 3.79 -4.58 11.87
N ASN A 77 3.39 -3.32 11.69
CA ASN A 77 2.01 -2.84 11.88
C ASN A 77 1.13 -3.13 10.65
N HIS A 78 1.09 -4.39 10.21
CA HIS A 78 0.44 -4.79 8.94
C HIS A 78 -1.03 -4.40 8.86
N GLY A 79 -1.80 -4.48 9.95
CA GLY A 79 -3.20 -4.06 9.97
C GLY A 79 -3.41 -2.58 9.65
N LYS A 80 -2.54 -1.70 10.19
CA LYS A 80 -2.58 -0.26 9.86
C LYS A 80 -2.16 -0.02 8.41
N ALA A 81 -1.13 -0.71 7.93
CA ALA A 81 -0.69 -0.61 6.54
C ALA A 81 -1.80 -1.02 5.55
N ILE A 82 -2.48 -2.14 5.81
CA ILE A 82 -3.63 -2.62 5.01
C ILE A 82 -4.77 -1.61 5.03
N THR A 83 -5.08 -1.04 6.20
CA THR A 83 -6.13 0.00 6.31
C THR A 83 -5.84 1.19 5.42
N VAL A 84 -4.58 1.65 5.38
CA VAL A 84 -4.16 2.76 4.53
C VAL A 84 -4.23 2.38 3.05
N LEU A 85 -3.75 1.19 2.68
CA LEU A 85 -3.74 0.72 1.30
C LEU A 85 -5.15 0.43 0.74
N ASN A 86 -6.08 -0.07 1.55
CA ASN A 86 -7.48 -0.23 1.14
C ASN A 86 -8.11 1.13 0.75
N LYS A 87 -7.87 2.18 1.55
CA LYS A 87 -8.34 3.53 1.21
C LYS A 87 -7.67 4.06 -0.07
N LEU A 88 -6.40 3.74 -0.27
CA LEU A 88 -5.71 4.12 -1.51
C LEU A 88 -6.26 3.37 -2.72
N SER A 89 -6.56 2.08 -2.59
CA SER A 89 -7.09 1.28 -3.69
C SER A 89 -8.50 1.71 -4.10
N GLU A 90 -9.31 2.19 -3.16
CA GLU A 90 -10.62 2.80 -3.46
C GLU A 90 -10.47 4.10 -4.28
N LYS A 91 -9.45 4.91 -3.97
CA LYS A 91 -9.19 6.18 -4.69
C LYS A 91 -8.42 5.98 -6.00
N ARG A 92 -7.68 4.87 -6.12
CA ARG A 92 -6.80 4.56 -7.24
C ARG A 92 -7.00 3.11 -7.69
N PRO A 93 -8.21 2.73 -8.12
CA PRO A 93 -8.52 1.34 -8.48
C PRO A 93 -7.76 0.84 -9.70
N GLU A 94 -7.31 1.75 -10.57
CA GLU A 94 -6.55 1.43 -11.80
C GLU A 94 -5.03 1.42 -11.60
N ASP A 95 -4.54 1.61 -10.37
CA ASP A 95 -3.12 1.67 -10.06
C ASP A 95 -2.62 0.30 -9.58
N PRO A 96 -1.94 -0.49 -10.44
CA PRO A 96 -1.52 -1.85 -10.08
C PRO A 96 -0.50 -1.87 -8.94
N VAL A 97 0.25 -0.79 -8.71
CA VAL A 97 1.22 -0.71 -7.62
C VAL A 97 0.53 -0.79 -6.26
N ILE A 98 -0.63 -0.15 -6.12
CA ILE A 98 -1.39 -0.17 -4.86
C ILE A 98 -1.89 -1.58 -4.55
N TRP A 99 -2.41 -2.28 -5.55
CA TRP A 99 -2.88 -3.66 -5.40
C TRP A 99 -1.76 -4.64 -5.12
N TYR A 100 -0.61 -4.47 -5.77
CA TYR A 100 0.58 -5.27 -5.50
C TYR A 100 1.03 -5.13 -4.04
N GLU A 101 1.20 -3.90 -3.56
CA GLU A 101 1.63 -3.66 -2.18
C GLU A 101 0.62 -4.15 -1.15
N LEU A 102 -0.67 -4.00 -1.42
CA LEU A 102 -1.73 -4.55 -0.57
C LEU A 102 -1.66 -6.08 -0.50
N ALA A 103 -1.43 -6.75 -1.64
CA ALA A 103 -1.25 -8.20 -1.68
C ALA A 103 -0.01 -8.64 -0.89
N GLU A 104 1.12 -7.97 -1.05
CA GLU A 104 2.36 -8.32 -0.31
C GLU A 104 2.14 -8.23 1.20
N ILE A 105 1.57 -7.13 1.69
CA ILE A 105 1.34 -6.95 3.14
C ILE A 105 0.27 -7.91 3.67
N ALA A 106 -0.79 -8.15 2.91
CA ALA A 106 -1.81 -9.14 3.28
C ALA A 106 -1.23 -10.56 3.34
N GLY A 107 -0.31 -10.91 2.44
CA GLY A 107 0.43 -12.16 2.47
C GLY A 107 1.31 -12.30 3.71
N LEU A 108 2.09 -11.26 4.04
CA LEU A 108 2.94 -11.23 5.24
C LEU A 108 2.14 -11.39 6.55
N SER A 109 0.91 -10.89 6.60
CA SER A 109 0.04 -10.93 7.77
C SER A 109 -1.03 -12.01 7.73
N SER A 110 -0.96 -12.94 6.78
CA SER A 110 -1.93 -14.04 6.59
C SER A 110 -3.40 -13.60 6.45
N GLN A 111 -3.65 -12.37 5.97
CA GLN A 111 -4.99 -11.86 5.69
C GLN A 111 -5.47 -12.36 4.32
N LEU A 112 -5.80 -13.66 4.25
CA LEU A 112 -6.01 -14.36 2.98
C LEU A 112 -7.15 -13.79 2.12
N SER A 113 -8.23 -13.28 2.72
CA SER A 113 -9.34 -12.66 1.97
C SER A 113 -8.89 -11.34 1.30
N THR A 114 -8.18 -10.49 2.04
CA THR A 114 -7.57 -9.27 1.50
C THR A 114 -6.54 -9.58 0.43
N LEU A 115 -5.72 -10.62 0.66
CA LEU A 115 -4.73 -11.09 -0.31
C LEU A 115 -5.38 -11.50 -1.64
N ASN A 116 -6.42 -12.35 -1.59
CA ASN A 116 -7.11 -12.81 -2.78
C ASN A 116 -7.75 -11.63 -3.53
N LYS A 117 -8.43 -10.72 -2.82
CA LYS A 117 -9.00 -9.52 -3.42
C LYS A 117 -7.93 -8.69 -4.14
N ALA A 118 -6.83 -8.39 -3.45
CA ALA A 118 -5.77 -7.55 -4.00
C ALA A 118 -5.08 -8.19 -5.22
N ARG A 119 -4.81 -9.49 -5.17
CA ARG A 119 -4.25 -10.22 -6.31
C ARG A 119 -5.21 -10.30 -7.48
N ALA A 120 -6.51 -10.49 -7.24
CA ALA A 120 -7.51 -10.48 -8.28
C ALA A 120 -7.46 -9.16 -9.06
N GLU A 121 -7.52 -8.02 -8.37
CA GLU A 121 -7.48 -6.70 -9.02
C GLU A 121 -6.15 -6.45 -9.73
N TYR A 122 -5.03 -6.82 -9.13
CA TYR A 122 -3.73 -6.75 -9.79
C TYR A 122 -3.71 -7.52 -11.11
N PHE A 123 -4.23 -8.77 -11.13
CA PHE A 123 -4.25 -9.58 -12.33
C PHE A 123 -5.21 -9.05 -13.40
N ILE A 124 -6.35 -8.46 -13.00
CA ILE A 124 -7.29 -7.81 -13.92
C ILE A 124 -6.60 -6.68 -14.68
N LEU A 125 -5.86 -5.82 -13.97
CA LEU A 125 -5.15 -4.68 -14.59
C LEU A 125 -4.04 -5.12 -15.55
N HIS A 126 -3.54 -6.35 -15.43
CA HIS A 126 -2.55 -6.93 -16.34
C HIS A 126 -3.15 -7.87 -17.38
N ALA A 127 -4.48 -7.87 -17.54
CA ALA A 127 -5.22 -8.77 -18.42
C ALA A 127 -4.96 -10.27 -18.18
N ASN A 128 -4.50 -10.65 -16.99
CA ASN A 128 -4.31 -12.03 -16.59
C ASN A 128 -5.60 -12.59 -15.97
N PHE A 129 -6.62 -12.72 -16.81
CA PHE A 129 -7.98 -13.01 -16.35
C PHE A 129 -8.12 -14.39 -15.69
N ASP A 130 -7.33 -15.37 -16.12
CA ASP A 130 -7.40 -16.73 -15.54
C ASP A 130 -6.92 -16.73 -14.08
N ASN A 131 -5.81 -16.04 -13.80
CA ASN A 131 -5.33 -15.90 -12.43
C ASN A 131 -6.27 -15.02 -11.60
N ALA A 132 -6.84 -13.96 -12.18
CA ALA A 132 -7.84 -13.14 -11.49
C ALA A 132 -9.06 -13.96 -11.06
N GLU A 133 -9.59 -14.78 -11.97
CA GLU A 133 -10.72 -15.69 -11.72
C GLU A 133 -10.42 -16.68 -10.60
N GLN A 134 -9.24 -17.29 -10.59
CA GLN A 134 -8.82 -18.18 -9.50
C GLN A 134 -8.82 -17.47 -8.14
N GLN A 135 -8.29 -16.24 -8.06
CA GLN A 135 -8.26 -15.49 -6.80
C GLN A 135 -9.68 -15.11 -6.33
N LEU A 136 -10.57 -14.72 -7.25
CA LEU A 136 -11.97 -14.40 -6.94
C LEU A 136 -12.74 -15.63 -6.44
N ASN A 137 -12.59 -16.78 -7.09
CA ASN A 137 -13.22 -18.02 -6.63
C ASN A 137 -12.72 -18.41 -5.22
N ALA A 138 -11.41 -18.34 -4.98
CA ALA A 138 -10.86 -18.61 -3.67
C ALA A 138 -11.32 -17.60 -2.59
N LEU A 139 -11.61 -16.35 -2.97
CA LEU A 139 -12.23 -15.37 -2.07
C LEU A 139 -13.68 -15.77 -1.73
N ILE A 140 -14.48 -16.10 -2.75
CA ILE A 140 -15.90 -16.46 -2.61
C ILE A 140 -16.08 -17.70 -1.72
N GLU A 141 -15.23 -18.72 -1.91
CA GLU A 141 -15.26 -19.97 -1.14
C GLU A 141 -14.88 -19.78 0.32
N ARG A 142 -13.93 -18.88 0.61
CA ARG A 142 -13.46 -18.62 1.97
C ARG A 142 -14.47 -17.80 2.78
N GLU A 143 -15.16 -16.89 2.13
CA GLU A 143 -16.06 -15.96 2.77
C GLU A 143 -17.43 -16.58 3.05
N LYS A 144 -18.03 -16.18 4.17
CA LYS A 144 -19.38 -16.62 4.54
C LYS A 144 -20.39 -16.19 3.46
N ALA A 145 -21.36 -17.07 3.19
CA ALA A 145 -22.48 -16.77 2.31
C ALA A 145 -23.16 -15.42 2.67
N GLY A 146 -23.21 -14.50 1.72
CA GLY A 146 -23.80 -13.16 1.89
C GLY A 146 -22.93 -12.17 2.66
N SER A 147 -21.64 -12.45 2.88
CA SER A 147 -20.72 -11.42 3.38
C SER A 147 -20.44 -10.38 2.27
N PRO A 148 -20.17 -9.12 2.62
CA PRO A 148 -19.83 -8.10 1.63
C PRO A 148 -18.64 -8.47 0.73
N LEU A 149 -17.65 -9.19 1.28
CA LEU A 149 -16.49 -9.65 0.50
C LEU A 149 -16.84 -10.81 -0.44
N GLN A 150 -17.77 -11.69 -0.04
CA GLN A 150 -18.26 -12.72 -0.94
C GLN A 150 -19.06 -12.13 -2.10
N GLU A 151 -19.95 -11.18 -1.81
CA GLU A 151 -20.75 -10.48 -2.82
C GLU A 151 -19.85 -9.72 -3.79
N TYR A 152 -18.87 -8.99 -3.28
CA TYR A 152 -17.82 -8.36 -4.08
C TYR A 152 -17.15 -9.36 -5.05
N GLY A 153 -16.75 -10.53 -4.54
CA GLY A 153 -16.09 -11.55 -5.37
C GLY A 153 -16.98 -12.02 -6.52
N LYS A 154 -18.27 -12.25 -6.25
CA LYS A 154 -19.26 -12.70 -7.25
C LYS A 154 -19.52 -11.63 -8.30
N GLU A 155 -19.74 -10.39 -7.89
CA GLU A 155 -19.94 -9.26 -8.80
C GLU A 155 -18.73 -9.06 -9.70
N ARG A 156 -17.53 -9.04 -9.10
CA ARG A 156 -16.30 -8.85 -9.85
C ARG A 156 -16.01 -9.98 -10.85
N LEU A 157 -16.42 -11.21 -10.53
CA LEU A 157 -16.33 -12.35 -11.46
C LEU A 157 -17.23 -12.17 -12.68
N GLN A 158 -18.44 -11.63 -12.51
CA GLN A 158 -19.35 -11.31 -13.62
C GLN A 158 -18.78 -10.17 -14.50
N GLU A 159 -18.18 -9.16 -13.87
CA GLU A 159 -17.51 -8.07 -14.57
C GLU A 159 -16.29 -8.57 -15.37
N LEU A 160 -15.51 -9.49 -14.79
CA LEU A 160 -14.34 -10.10 -15.42
C LEU A 160 -14.68 -10.75 -16.77
N ASP A 161 -15.78 -11.50 -16.84
CA ASP A 161 -16.26 -12.11 -18.08
C ASP A 161 -16.61 -11.07 -19.15
N THR A 162 -17.16 -9.94 -18.73
CA THR A 162 -17.49 -8.83 -19.62
C THR A 162 -16.22 -8.17 -20.16
N ILE A 163 -15.23 -7.93 -19.28
CA ILE A 163 -13.92 -7.38 -19.65
C ILE A 163 -13.19 -8.30 -20.63
N ARG A 164 -13.13 -9.61 -20.32
CA ARG A 164 -12.49 -10.66 -21.14
C ARG A 164 -13.09 -10.76 -22.54
N LYS A 165 -14.41 -10.56 -22.69
CA LYS A 165 -15.07 -10.54 -24.01
C LYS A 165 -14.70 -9.28 -24.81
N ARG A 166 -14.64 -8.12 -24.15
CA ARG A 166 -14.28 -6.85 -24.79
C ARG A 166 -12.82 -6.81 -25.26
N SER A 167 -11.90 -7.44 -24.54
CA SER A 167 -10.48 -7.47 -24.90
C SER A 167 -10.14 -8.41 -26.07
N LYS A 168 -11.10 -9.21 -26.55
CA LYS A 168 -10.94 -10.10 -27.71
C LYS A 168 -11.43 -9.49 -29.03
N LEU A 169 -12.01 -8.29 -28.98
CA LEU A 169 -12.42 -7.48 -30.12
C LEU A 169 -11.29 -6.52 -30.52
#